data_AF-A0A1Y2IBJ4-F1
#
_entry.id   AF-A0A1Y2IBJ4-F1
#
_cell.length_a   1.000
_cell.length_b   1.000
_cell.length_c   1.000
_cell.angle_alpha   90.00
_cell.angle_beta   90.00
_cell.angle_gamma   90.00
#
_symmetry.space_group_name_H-M   'P 1'
#
loop_
_entity.id
_entity.type
_entity.pdbx_description
1 polymer ?
#
loop_
_entity_poly.entity_id
_entity_poly.type
_entity_poly.pdbx_seq_one_letter_code
_entity_poly.pdbx_strand_id
1 'polypeptide(L)'
;MFLYGLLTIALAAIPSVLSQAIEYNAAHNVTPIIGTWSSGSKQVVTGKFANPSNLSFNYPPTTGVCFSFADNGWYEVARYRFNSNGSQPQCITGVLNWHHGQYQLLDNGSIVLIPNGDGYQQIQDPCAAESNFIENYNDTELYSHWQIFMDQNDGPKLHIFNFDGSPVSPLFQIYNPPNMLPTTQLRNVTPSIDTGSSLLAMNNAGARSWSSPADVMALLSGVFAIGVASLLL
;
A
#
# COMPACT_ATOMS: atom_id res chain seq x y z
N MET A 1 -43.37 0.03 -56.24
CA MET A 1 -42.80 1.09 -55.39
C MET A 1 -42.49 0.45 -54.04
N PHE A 2 -41.32 -0.19 -53.91
CA PHE A 2 -40.92 -0.93 -52.71
C PHE A 2 -39.67 -0.28 -52.11
N LEU A 3 -39.69 -0.23 -50.77
CA LEU A 3 -38.92 0.60 -49.87
C LEU A 3 -37.39 0.43 -50.00
N TYR A 4 -36.70 1.56 -49.86
CA TYR A 4 -35.27 1.66 -49.58
C TYR A 4 -34.97 1.07 -48.19
N GLY A 5 -34.09 0.08 -48.13
CA GLY A 5 -33.49 -0.38 -46.88
C GLY A 5 -32.35 0.55 -46.47
N LEU A 6 -32.50 1.22 -45.34
CA LEU A 6 -31.43 1.98 -44.68
C LEU A 6 -30.52 0.98 -43.94
N LEU A 7 -29.29 0.85 -44.41
CA LEU A 7 -28.22 0.11 -43.75
C LEU A 7 -27.63 0.99 -42.63
N THR A 8 -27.94 0.69 -41.37
CA THR A 8 -27.31 1.32 -40.21
C THR A 8 -26.00 0.60 -39.88
N ILE A 9 -24.87 1.22 -40.23
CA ILE A 9 -23.56 0.83 -39.70
C ILE A 9 -23.37 1.57 -38.37
N ALA A 10 -23.74 0.91 -37.27
CA ALA A 10 -23.32 1.35 -35.93
C ALA A 10 -21.88 0.86 -35.72
N LEU A 11 -20.91 1.71 -36.05
CA LEU A 11 -19.51 1.47 -35.74
C LEU A 11 -19.33 1.64 -34.22
N ALA A 12 -19.22 0.52 -33.52
CA ALA A 12 -18.91 0.48 -32.10
C ALA A 12 -17.55 1.17 -31.85
N ALA A 13 -17.58 2.36 -31.28
CA ALA A 13 -16.41 2.97 -30.67
C ALA A 13 -16.09 2.18 -29.39
N ILE A 14 -15.28 1.14 -29.52
CA ILE A 14 -14.66 0.47 -28.38
C ILE A 14 -13.56 1.43 -27.92
N PRO A 15 -13.63 2.02 -26.71
CA PRO A 15 -12.46 2.67 -26.15
C PRO A 15 -11.46 1.55 -25.84
N SER A 16 -10.53 1.31 -26.75
CA SER A 16 -9.34 0.50 -26.49
C SER A 16 -8.45 1.29 -25.53
N VAL A 17 -8.81 1.30 -24.25
CA VAL A 17 -7.86 1.54 -23.17
C VAL A 17 -7.00 0.28 -23.07
N LEU A 18 -6.18 0.05 -24.09
CA LEU A 18 -5.11 -0.92 -24.01
C LEU A 18 -4.15 -0.39 -22.97
N SER A 19 -3.99 -1.15 -21.88
CA SER A 19 -2.80 -1.10 -21.06
C SER A 19 -1.60 -1.21 -22.02
N GLN A 20 -0.96 -0.07 -22.28
CA GLN A 20 0.28 -0.06 -23.04
C GLN A 20 1.31 -0.70 -22.11
N ALA A 21 1.76 -1.92 -22.44
CA ALA A 21 2.92 -2.50 -21.79
C ALA A 21 4.06 -1.49 -21.88
N ILE A 22 4.75 -1.22 -20.78
CA ILE A 22 5.85 -0.26 -20.80
C ILE A 22 6.96 -0.83 -21.68
N GLU A 23 7.28 -0.13 -22.76
CA GLU A 23 8.50 -0.41 -23.49
C GLU A 23 9.67 0.12 -22.67
N TYR A 24 10.42 -0.82 -22.10
CA TYR A 24 11.67 -0.56 -21.40
C TYR A 24 12.68 0.12 -22.35
N ASN A 25 12.66 1.45 -22.37
CA ASN A 25 13.52 2.30 -23.20
C ASN A 25 14.63 2.95 -22.35
N ALA A 26 15.38 3.90 -22.92
CA ALA A 26 16.50 4.56 -22.22
C ALA A 26 16.08 5.34 -20.95
N ALA A 27 14.81 5.73 -20.79
CA ALA A 27 14.28 6.34 -19.56
C ALA A 27 13.88 5.28 -18.49
N HIS A 28 13.74 4.03 -18.92
CA HIS A 28 13.50 2.87 -18.08
C HIS A 28 14.72 1.94 -18.09
N ASN A 29 15.92 2.46 -18.35
CA ASN A 29 17.11 1.66 -18.64
C ASN A 29 17.33 0.59 -17.54
N VAL A 30 17.10 -0.68 -17.92
CA VAL A 30 16.77 -1.85 -17.08
C VAL A 30 18.01 -2.48 -16.43
N THR A 31 19.14 -1.80 -16.41
CA THR A 31 20.39 -2.32 -15.83
C THR A 31 20.73 -1.63 -14.51
N PRO A 32 20.40 -2.20 -13.38
CA PRO A 32 19.07 -2.56 -12.94
C PRO A 32 18.68 -1.61 -11.79
N ILE A 33 17.42 -1.54 -11.38
CA ILE A 33 16.99 -0.71 -10.22
C ILE A 33 17.78 -1.05 -8.93
N ILE A 34 18.62 -2.07 -8.99
CA ILE A 34 19.56 -2.52 -7.99
C ILE A 34 20.46 -1.41 -7.49
N GLY A 35 20.64 -1.41 -6.18
CA GLY A 35 21.35 -0.38 -5.47
C GLY A 35 20.48 0.23 -4.40
N THR A 36 21.08 1.15 -3.66
CA THR A 36 20.42 1.92 -2.61
C THR A 36 20.17 3.32 -3.10
N TRP A 37 18.93 3.77 -2.99
CA TRP A 37 18.45 5.06 -3.45
C TRP A 37 17.92 5.83 -2.26
N SER A 38 18.48 7.01 -1.96
CA SER A 38 18.04 7.84 -0.83
C SER A 38 17.60 9.21 -1.30
N SER A 39 16.58 9.79 -0.67
CA SER A 39 16.14 11.16 -0.93
C SER A 39 16.91 12.21 -0.13
N GLY A 40 16.69 13.49 -0.48
CA GLY A 40 17.11 14.65 0.31
C GLY A 40 18.63 14.73 0.50
N SER A 41 19.07 14.89 1.75
CA SER A 41 20.47 14.96 2.17
C SER A 41 21.21 13.61 2.19
N LYS A 42 20.56 12.53 1.70
CA LYS A 42 21.12 11.18 1.59
C LYS A 42 21.46 10.53 2.96
N GLN A 43 20.81 10.98 4.04
CA GLN A 43 21.10 10.53 5.41
C GLN A 43 20.24 9.36 5.89
N VAL A 44 19.05 9.17 5.31
CA VAL A 44 18.22 7.98 5.58
C VAL A 44 18.77 6.87 4.70
N VAL A 45 19.31 5.81 5.30
CA VAL A 45 19.99 4.73 4.56
C VAL A 45 19.59 3.40 5.17
N THR A 46 19.08 2.50 4.34
CA THR A 46 18.78 1.09 4.69
C THR A 46 20.00 0.34 5.23
N GLY A 47 19.79 -0.85 5.79
CA GLY A 47 20.82 -1.64 6.45
C GLY A 47 21.05 -1.19 7.89
N LYS A 48 21.50 0.05 8.09
CA LYS A 48 21.75 0.60 9.45
C LYS A 48 20.54 1.31 10.06
N PHE A 49 19.46 1.53 9.31
CA PHE A 49 18.31 2.30 9.78
C PHE A 49 17.54 1.60 10.92
N ALA A 50 17.42 0.29 10.84
CA ALA A 50 16.65 -0.53 11.77
C ALA A 50 17.54 -1.53 12.51
N ASN A 51 17.16 -1.84 13.76
CA ASN A 51 17.75 -2.90 14.57
C ASN A 51 16.66 -3.93 14.91
N PRO A 52 16.39 -4.92 14.03
CA PRO A 52 15.28 -5.86 14.22
C PRO A 52 15.38 -6.72 15.49
N SER A 53 16.61 -6.98 15.98
CA SER A 53 16.83 -7.77 17.21
C SER A 53 16.25 -7.11 18.46
N ASN A 54 16.18 -5.78 18.48
CA ASN A 54 15.75 -4.99 19.63
C ASN A 54 14.50 -4.15 19.33
N LEU A 55 13.86 -4.35 18.17
CA LEU A 55 12.70 -3.57 17.71
C LEU A 55 12.94 -2.06 17.83
N SER A 56 14.06 -1.57 17.30
CA SER A 56 14.42 -0.15 17.40
C SER A 56 14.95 0.42 16.10
N PHE A 57 15.13 1.75 16.07
CA PHE A 57 15.64 2.50 14.93
C PHE A 57 16.90 3.29 15.31
N ASN A 58 17.80 3.45 14.35
CA ASN A 58 18.92 4.39 14.43
C ASN A 58 18.53 5.68 13.71
N TYR A 59 18.24 6.73 14.49
CA TYR A 59 17.69 7.98 13.98
C TYR A 59 18.68 8.71 13.06
N PRO A 60 18.31 8.94 11.79
CA PRO A 60 19.08 9.82 10.92
C PRO A 60 18.97 11.28 11.37
N PRO A 61 20.00 12.12 11.13
CA PRO A 61 19.96 13.54 11.48
C PRO A 61 18.92 14.35 10.69
N THR A 62 18.42 13.83 9.57
CA THR A 62 17.43 14.49 8.70
C THR A 62 16.44 13.48 8.16
N THR A 63 15.21 13.93 7.88
CA THR A 63 14.17 13.11 7.25
C THR A 63 14.50 12.74 5.81
N GLY A 64 13.82 11.71 5.33
CA GLY A 64 13.98 11.19 4.00
C GLY A 64 13.40 9.80 3.86
N VAL A 65 13.53 9.26 2.66
CA VAL A 65 13.18 7.90 2.33
C VAL A 65 14.30 7.24 1.58
N CYS A 66 14.44 5.94 1.78
CA CYS A 66 15.45 5.14 1.14
C CYS A 66 14.88 3.79 0.72
N PHE A 67 15.25 3.38 -0.49
CA PHE A 67 14.88 2.11 -1.10
C PHE A 67 16.15 1.39 -1.49
N SER A 68 16.30 0.14 -1.09
CA SER A 68 17.33 -0.75 -1.60
C SER A 68 16.68 -1.88 -2.37
N PHE A 69 17.21 -2.17 -3.55
CA PHE A 69 16.78 -3.31 -4.37
C PHE A 69 17.99 -4.20 -4.64
N ALA A 70 17.83 -5.51 -4.45
CA ALA A 70 18.83 -6.53 -4.79
C ALA A 70 18.45 -7.32 -6.04
N ASP A 71 19.47 -7.80 -6.73
CA ASP A 71 19.38 -8.60 -7.94
C ASP A 71 18.58 -9.90 -7.75
N ASN A 72 18.56 -10.43 -6.53
CA ASN A 72 17.79 -11.61 -6.13
C ASN A 72 16.29 -11.33 -5.86
N GLY A 73 15.78 -10.14 -6.19
CA GLY A 73 14.37 -9.78 -6.04
C GLY A 73 13.97 -9.33 -4.63
N TRP A 74 14.94 -9.08 -3.74
CA TRP A 74 14.69 -8.53 -2.42
C TRP A 74 14.76 -7.02 -2.37
N TYR A 75 13.99 -6.42 -1.48
CA TYR A 75 14.04 -4.99 -1.21
C TYR A 75 14.09 -4.70 0.28
N GLU A 76 14.59 -3.52 0.61
CA GLU A 76 14.44 -2.90 1.94
C GLU A 76 14.01 -1.44 1.77
N VAL A 77 13.05 -1.00 2.59
CA VAL A 77 12.59 0.38 2.66
C VAL A 77 12.87 0.94 4.06
N ALA A 78 13.40 2.15 4.09
CA ALA A 78 13.56 2.95 5.29
C ALA A 78 12.93 4.33 5.09
N ARG A 79 12.08 4.76 6.01
CA ARG A 79 11.38 6.05 5.93
C ARG A 79 11.47 6.76 7.26
N TYR A 80 11.90 8.01 7.22
CA TYR A 80 11.80 8.93 8.34
C TYR A 80 11.06 10.18 7.88
N ARG A 81 9.83 10.37 8.36
CA ARG A 81 8.92 11.42 7.91
C ARG A 81 8.29 12.13 9.10
N PHE A 82 7.91 13.39 8.88
CA PHE A 82 7.05 14.14 9.79
C PHE A 82 5.72 14.43 9.11
N ASN A 83 4.63 14.33 9.87
CA ASN A 83 3.34 14.88 9.51
C ASN A 83 3.11 16.15 10.32
N SER A 84 2.96 17.27 9.61
CA SER A 84 2.79 18.59 10.22
C SER A 84 1.32 18.87 10.53
N ASN A 85 1.04 19.40 11.72
CA ASN A 85 -0.28 19.89 12.09
C ASN A 85 -0.28 21.43 12.13
N GLY A 86 -0.80 22.06 11.07
CA GLY A 86 -0.82 23.52 10.95
C GLY A 86 -1.71 24.22 11.98
N SER A 87 -2.74 23.55 12.50
CA SER A 87 -3.63 24.10 13.52
C SER A 87 -3.03 23.99 14.92
N GLN A 88 -2.23 22.96 15.17
CA GLN A 88 -1.53 22.74 16.44
C GLN A 88 -0.06 22.39 16.17
N PRO A 89 0.82 23.39 15.96
CA PRO A 89 2.22 23.17 15.60
C PRO A 89 3.03 22.37 16.62
N GLN A 90 2.59 22.31 17.87
CA GLN A 90 3.17 21.46 18.92
C GLN A 90 2.82 19.97 18.78
N CYS A 91 1.84 19.63 17.93
CA CYS A 91 1.32 18.28 17.70
C CYS A 91 1.79 17.72 16.35
N ILE A 92 3.11 17.68 16.13
CA ILE A 92 3.68 17.01 14.95
C ILE A 92 3.80 15.52 15.19
N THR A 93 3.56 14.72 14.16
CA THR A 93 3.76 13.26 14.25
C THR A 93 5.05 12.88 13.54
N GLY A 94 5.99 12.24 14.24
CA GLY A 94 7.18 11.62 13.65
C GLY A 94 6.92 10.15 13.36
N VAL A 95 7.28 9.69 12.17
CA VAL A 95 7.13 8.29 11.77
C VAL A 95 8.45 7.77 11.24
N LEU A 96 8.96 6.72 11.89
CA LEU A 96 10.05 5.89 11.39
C LEU A 96 9.44 4.57 10.96
N ASN A 97 9.64 4.18 9.72
CA ASN A 97 9.06 2.96 9.17
C ASN A 97 10.14 2.19 8.43
N TRP A 98 10.23 0.90 8.73
CA TRP A 98 11.15 -0.03 8.09
C TRP A 98 10.42 -1.31 7.76
N HIS A 99 10.63 -1.78 6.53
CA HIS A 99 10.14 -3.08 6.10
C HIS A 99 10.97 -3.58 4.93
N HIS A 100 10.97 -4.90 4.77
CA HIS A 100 11.75 -5.58 3.74
C HIS A 100 11.03 -6.84 3.30
N GLY A 101 11.40 -7.36 2.15
CA GLY A 101 10.72 -8.49 1.54
C GLY A 101 11.08 -8.65 0.07
N GLN A 102 10.13 -9.14 -0.73
CA GLN A 102 10.32 -9.35 -2.15
C GLN A 102 9.64 -8.25 -2.97
N TYR A 103 10.24 -7.85 -4.08
CA TYR A 103 9.63 -6.91 -5.00
C TYR A 103 9.42 -7.53 -6.38
N GLN A 104 8.44 -6.99 -7.11
CA GLN A 104 8.16 -7.37 -8.48
C GLN A 104 8.07 -6.12 -9.34
N LEU A 105 8.76 -6.16 -10.49
CA LEU A 105 8.60 -5.17 -11.56
C LEU A 105 7.58 -5.73 -12.54
N LEU A 106 6.43 -5.08 -12.66
CA LEU A 106 5.34 -5.53 -13.50
C LEU A 106 5.46 -4.97 -14.93
N ASP A 107 4.88 -5.65 -15.92
CA ASP A 107 4.95 -5.27 -17.33
C ASP A 107 4.27 -3.93 -17.65
N ASN A 108 3.38 -3.47 -16.77
CA ASN A 108 2.79 -2.12 -16.83
C ASN A 108 3.71 -1.03 -16.23
N GLY A 109 4.95 -1.37 -15.87
CA GLY A 109 5.98 -0.53 -15.25
C GLY A 109 5.67 -0.05 -13.85
N SER A 110 4.78 -0.75 -13.13
CA SER A 110 4.59 -0.57 -11.70
C SER A 110 5.55 -1.45 -10.88
N ILE A 111 5.76 -1.09 -9.61
CA ILE A 111 6.53 -1.89 -8.65
C ILE A 111 5.58 -2.35 -7.55
N VAL A 112 5.59 -3.64 -7.23
CA VAL A 112 4.90 -4.19 -6.05
C VAL A 112 5.94 -4.58 -5.01
N LEU A 113 5.78 -4.09 -3.79
CA LEU A 113 6.59 -4.44 -2.63
C LEU A 113 5.79 -5.37 -1.70
N ILE A 114 6.26 -6.60 -1.53
CA ILE A 114 5.61 -7.63 -0.74
C ILE A 114 6.47 -7.89 0.52
N PRO A 115 6.06 -7.38 1.69
CA PRO A 115 6.82 -7.54 2.93
C PRO A 115 6.85 -9.00 3.39
N ASN A 116 7.92 -9.38 4.08
CA ASN A 116 8.10 -10.74 4.62
C ASN A 116 7.51 -10.95 6.03
N GLY A 117 6.79 -9.96 6.57
CA GLY A 117 6.27 -9.96 7.94
C GLY A 117 7.12 -9.22 8.98
N ASP A 118 8.39 -8.93 8.71
CA ASP A 118 9.29 -8.32 9.70
C ASP A 118 9.17 -6.81 9.81
N GLY A 119 8.41 -6.13 8.97
CA GLY A 119 8.35 -4.67 9.02
C GLY A 119 7.77 -4.17 10.35
N TYR A 120 8.21 -2.99 10.77
CA TYR A 120 7.67 -2.29 11.92
C TYR A 120 7.82 -0.77 11.74
N GLN A 121 7.02 -0.03 12.47
CA GLN A 121 7.09 1.42 12.50
C GLN A 121 6.99 1.96 13.92
N GLN A 122 7.71 3.04 14.15
CA GLN A 122 7.63 3.82 15.37
C GLN A 122 6.86 5.11 15.06
N ILE A 123 5.82 5.35 15.84
CA ILE A 123 4.99 6.56 15.77
C ILE A 123 5.25 7.37 17.02
N GLN A 124 5.62 8.63 16.82
CA GLN A 124 5.86 9.61 17.88
C GLN A 124 4.86 10.75 17.71
N ASP A 125 3.92 10.87 18.64
CA ASP A 125 2.88 11.88 18.61
C ASP A 125 2.75 12.53 20.01
N PRO A 126 3.28 13.74 20.21
CA PRO A 126 3.29 14.38 21.53
C PRO A 126 1.89 14.73 22.06
N CYS A 127 0.86 14.67 21.21
CA CYS A 127 -0.52 15.03 21.55
C CYS A 127 -1.47 13.82 21.61
N ALA A 128 -1.03 12.64 21.19
CA ALA A 128 -1.77 11.39 21.37
C ALA A 128 -1.72 10.89 22.82
N ALA A 129 -2.63 9.98 23.17
CA ALA A 129 -2.65 9.33 24.49
C ALA A 129 -1.40 8.47 24.72
N GLU A 130 -0.92 7.80 23.68
CA GLU A 130 0.37 7.11 23.64
C GLU A 130 1.32 7.90 22.75
N SER A 131 2.32 8.53 23.36
CA SER A 131 3.15 9.51 22.65
C SER A 131 4.31 8.92 21.86
N ASN A 132 4.62 7.65 22.10
CA ASN A 132 5.69 6.93 21.41
C ASN A 132 5.42 5.43 21.53
N PHE A 133 5.15 4.78 20.40
CA PHE A 133 4.92 3.35 20.35
C PHE A 133 5.47 2.76 19.05
N ILE A 134 5.71 1.44 19.08
CA ILE A 134 6.17 0.66 17.94
C ILE A 134 5.12 -0.40 17.63
N GLU A 135 4.74 -0.50 16.37
CA GLU A 135 3.80 -1.49 15.86
C GLU A 135 4.37 -2.23 14.65
N ASN A 136 3.82 -3.42 14.37
CA ASN A 136 4.22 -4.19 13.19
C ASN A 136 3.68 -3.53 11.92
N TYR A 137 4.43 -3.64 10.83
CA TYR A 137 4.09 -3.12 9.53
C TYR A 137 4.26 -4.23 8.49
N ASN A 138 3.18 -4.63 7.83
CA ASN A 138 3.18 -5.72 6.86
C ASN A 138 2.25 -5.43 5.67
N ASP A 139 2.18 -4.17 5.28
CA ASP A 139 1.34 -3.76 4.16
C ASP A 139 2.08 -3.95 2.84
N THR A 140 1.42 -4.61 1.88
CA THR A 140 1.89 -4.69 0.49
C THR A 140 1.69 -3.33 -0.16
N GLU A 141 2.74 -2.81 -0.81
CA GLU A 141 2.70 -1.49 -1.42
C GLU A 141 2.79 -1.57 -2.94
N LEU A 142 1.98 -0.75 -3.61
CA LEU A 142 2.01 -0.56 -5.05
C LEU A 142 2.55 0.83 -5.39
N TYR A 143 3.55 0.87 -6.25
CA TYR A 143 4.02 2.08 -6.91
C TYR A 143 3.61 2.05 -8.38
N SER A 144 2.80 3.03 -8.79
CA SER A 144 2.14 3.02 -10.10
C SER A 144 3.13 3.10 -11.27
N HIS A 145 4.25 3.80 -11.09
CA HIS A 145 5.25 4.01 -12.13
C HIS A 145 6.62 4.28 -11.50
N TRP A 146 7.69 3.98 -12.26
CA TRP A 146 9.05 4.35 -11.91
C TRP A 146 9.89 4.64 -13.17
N GLN A 147 10.92 5.47 -13.01
CA GLN A 147 11.86 5.78 -14.08
C GLN A 147 13.22 6.19 -13.50
N ILE A 148 14.29 5.95 -14.25
CA ILE A 148 15.65 6.33 -13.89
C ILE A 148 16.19 7.32 -14.91
N PHE A 149 16.77 8.40 -14.43
CA PHE A 149 17.40 9.42 -15.27
C PHE A 149 18.76 9.83 -14.69
N MET A 150 19.63 10.31 -15.56
CA MET A 150 20.95 10.81 -15.15
C MET A 150 20.84 12.29 -14.83
N ASP A 151 21.17 12.65 -13.60
CA ASP A 151 21.41 14.03 -13.19
C ASP A 151 22.88 14.42 -13.41
N GLN A 152 23.10 15.63 -13.90
CA GLN A 152 24.44 16.13 -14.19
C GLN A 152 25.30 16.31 -12.93
N ASN A 153 24.70 16.58 -11.77
CA ASN A 153 25.42 16.87 -10.53
C ASN A 153 25.43 15.66 -9.58
N ASP A 154 24.29 14.99 -9.45
CA ASP A 154 24.11 13.93 -8.46
C ASP A 154 24.16 12.50 -9.03
N GLY A 155 24.27 12.34 -10.35
CA GLY A 155 24.31 11.02 -11.00
C GLY A 155 22.93 10.38 -11.15
N PRO A 156 22.82 9.05 -11.10
CA PRO A 156 21.54 8.36 -11.31
C PRO A 156 20.49 8.77 -10.28
N LYS A 157 19.31 9.14 -10.78
CA LYS A 157 18.13 9.46 -9.99
C LYS A 157 16.99 8.52 -10.32
N LEU A 158 16.36 7.99 -9.28
CA LEU A 158 15.17 7.16 -9.37
C LEU A 158 13.96 8.01 -8.95
N HIS A 159 12.98 8.11 -9.84
CA HIS A 159 11.66 8.62 -9.55
C HIS A 159 10.70 7.46 -9.45
N ILE A 160 9.95 7.42 -8.35
CA ILE A 160 8.90 6.45 -8.10
C ILE A 160 7.62 7.23 -7.78
N PHE A 161 6.48 6.73 -8.23
CA PHE A 161 5.18 7.33 -8.00
C PHE A 161 4.33 6.40 -7.14
N ASN A 162 3.70 6.94 -6.10
CA ASN A 162 2.79 6.21 -5.24
C ASN A 162 1.63 5.61 -6.05
N PHE A 163 0.80 4.77 -5.43
CA PHE A 163 -0.35 4.14 -6.08
C PHE A 163 -1.34 5.16 -6.70
N ASP A 164 -1.43 6.36 -6.13
CA ASP A 164 -2.29 7.46 -6.58
C ASP A 164 -1.64 8.35 -7.67
N GLY A 165 -0.41 8.02 -8.08
CA GLY A 165 0.38 8.78 -9.05
C GLY A 165 1.11 9.98 -8.47
N SER A 166 1.00 10.27 -7.16
CA SER A 166 1.79 11.31 -6.53
C SER A 166 3.28 10.92 -6.47
N PRO A 167 4.21 11.85 -6.72
CA PRO A 167 5.63 11.52 -6.74
C PRO A 167 6.17 11.27 -5.33
N VAL A 168 6.98 10.22 -5.17
CA VAL A 168 7.89 10.09 -4.03
C VAL A 168 9.00 11.13 -4.18
N SER A 169 9.56 11.61 -3.06
CA SER A 169 10.71 12.51 -3.09
C SER A 169 11.83 11.94 -3.97
N PRO A 170 12.50 12.77 -4.81
CA PRO A 170 13.54 12.29 -5.72
C PRO A 170 14.60 11.48 -4.99
N LEU A 171 14.90 10.29 -5.51
CA LEU A 171 15.85 9.36 -4.92
C LEU A 171 17.16 9.37 -5.71
N PHE A 172 18.28 9.43 -5.01
CA PHE A 172 19.61 9.43 -5.60
C PHE A 172 20.32 8.12 -5.29
N GLN A 173 21.00 7.52 -6.26
CA GLN A 173 21.77 6.30 -6.00
C GLN A 173 22.98 6.62 -5.11
N ILE A 174 23.09 5.92 -3.98
CA ILE A 174 24.18 6.09 -3.00
C ILE A 174 25.02 4.84 -2.81
N TYR A 175 24.49 3.65 -3.13
CA TYR A 175 25.25 2.40 -3.13
C TYR A 175 24.89 1.53 -4.34
N ASN A 176 25.89 0.84 -4.88
CA ASN A 176 25.78 -0.23 -5.86
C ASN A 176 27.00 -1.16 -5.68
N PRO A 177 26.87 -2.39 -5.12
CA PRO A 177 25.63 -3.14 -4.79
C PRO A 177 24.81 -2.51 -3.65
N PRO A 178 23.55 -2.93 -3.43
CA PRO A 178 22.68 -2.33 -2.42
C PRO A 178 23.17 -2.62 -0.99
N ASN A 179 22.94 -1.65 -0.11
CA ASN A 179 23.17 -1.75 1.32
C ASN A 179 21.85 -2.03 2.07
N MET A 180 21.64 -3.27 2.50
CA MET A 180 20.44 -3.71 3.22
C MET A 180 20.77 -4.79 4.25
N LEU A 181 19.85 -5.04 5.19
CA LEU A 181 19.88 -6.14 6.15
C LEU A 181 19.73 -7.51 5.44
N PRO A 182 20.05 -8.63 6.10
CA PRO A 182 19.97 -9.94 5.47
C PRO A 182 18.57 -10.26 4.94
N THR A 183 18.52 -10.82 3.73
CA THR A 183 17.31 -11.16 2.95
C THR A 183 16.65 -12.44 3.46
N THR A 184 16.26 -12.43 4.73
CA THR A 184 15.65 -13.55 5.46
C THR A 184 14.70 -12.99 6.51
N GLN A 185 13.85 -13.82 7.10
CA GLN A 185 13.10 -13.37 8.26
C GLN A 185 14.03 -13.10 9.46
N LEU A 186 13.96 -11.90 10.04
CA LEU A 186 14.85 -11.41 11.10
C LEU A 186 14.18 -11.38 12.47
N ARG A 187 12.84 -11.42 12.52
CA ARG A 187 12.06 -11.38 13.76
C ARG A 187 11.13 -12.58 13.86
N ASN A 188 10.96 -13.10 15.07
CA ASN A 188 9.92 -14.10 15.35
C ASN A 188 8.60 -13.40 15.69
N VAL A 189 7.95 -12.84 14.67
CA VAL A 189 6.64 -12.22 14.81
C VAL A 189 5.56 -13.27 14.59
N THR A 190 4.73 -13.49 15.60
CA THR A 190 3.48 -14.23 15.41
C THR A 190 2.50 -13.26 14.75
N PRO A 191 1.96 -13.54 13.56
CA PRO A 191 0.94 -12.68 12.99
C PRO A 191 -0.22 -12.62 13.98
N SER A 192 -0.59 -11.42 14.40
CA SER A 192 -1.83 -11.21 15.14
C SER A 192 -2.96 -11.53 14.18
N ILE A 193 -3.52 -12.75 14.29
CA ILE A 193 -4.80 -13.05 13.67
C ILE A 193 -5.81 -12.23 14.43
N ASP A 194 -6.15 -11.08 13.87
CA ASP A 194 -7.30 -10.31 14.30
C ASP A 194 -8.52 -11.11 13.85
N THR A 195 -8.91 -12.11 14.64
CA THR A 195 -10.24 -12.73 14.52
C THR A 195 -11.22 -11.62 14.84
N GLY A 196 -11.64 -10.90 13.80
CA GLY A 196 -12.61 -9.82 13.87
C GLY A 196 -13.92 -10.33 14.48
N SER A 197 -13.97 -10.38 15.81
CA SER A 197 -15.19 -10.51 16.59
C SER A 197 -15.87 -9.14 16.77
N SER A 198 -15.54 -8.17 15.91
CA SER A 198 -16.22 -6.88 15.79
C SER A 198 -17.13 -6.82 14.55
N LEU A 199 -17.61 -7.97 14.06
CA LEU A 199 -18.77 -7.98 13.17
C LEU A 199 -20.04 -8.08 14.02
N LEU A 200 -20.71 -6.92 14.13
CA LEU A 200 -22.09 -6.70 14.57
C LEU A 200 -22.36 -6.59 16.08
N ALA A 201 -21.71 -5.64 16.75
CA ALA A 201 -22.37 -4.92 17.85
C ALA A 201 -23.30 -3.84 17.23
N MET A 202 -24.37 -4.26 16.56
CA MET A 202 -25.50 -3.37 16.29
C MET A 202 -26.20 -3.13 17.63
N ASN A 203 -25.93 -1.97 18.24
CA ASN A 203 -26.74 -1.45 19.34
C ASN A 203 -28.15 -1.11 18.81
N ASN A 204 -29.01 -2.12 18.66
CA ASN A 204 -30.43 -1.90 18.43
C ASN A 204 -31.13 -1.84 19.79
N ALA A 205 -31.34 -0.62 20.27
CA ALA A 205 -32.17 -0.35 21.43
C ALA A 205 -33.62 -0.77 21.13
N GLY A 206 -33.98 -2.00 21.48
CA GLY A 206 -35.37 -2.48 21.45
C GLY A 206 -35.63 -3.75 20.66
N ALA A 207 -34.87 -4.83 20.87
CA ALA A 207 -35.27 -6.16 20.42
C ALA A 207 -35.32 -7.12 21.61
N ARG A 208 -36.49 -7.73 21.80
CA ARG A 208 -36.86 -8.57 22.95
C ARG A 208 -36.19 -9.92 22.76
N SER A 209 -35.34 -10.32 23.70
CA SER A 209 -34.68 -11.62 23.72
C SER A 209 -35.74 -12.73 23.92
N TRP A 210 -35.86 -13.63 22.94
CA TRP A 210 -36.61 -14.88 23.09
C TRP A 210 -35.61 -16.01 23.35
N SER A 211 -35.69 -16.59 24.54
CA SER A 211 -34.72 -17.53 25.09
C SER A 211 -35.39 -18.84 25.49
N SER A 212 -36.25 -19.41 24.64
CA SER A 212 -36.62 -20.81 24.80
C SER A 212 -37.02 -21.51 23.48
N PRO A 213 -36.77 -22.82 23.32
CA PRO A 213 -37.15 -23.59 22.13
C PRO A 213 -38.67 -23.72 21.89
N ALA A 214 -39.52 -23.28 22.83
CA ALA A 214 -40.96 -23.40 22.73
C ALA A 214 -41.60 -22.35 21.80
N ASP A 215 -40.92 -21.22 21.54
CA ASP A 215 -41.46 -20.12 20.72
C ASP A 215 -41.33 -20.36 19.21
N VAL A 216 -40.53 -21.34 18.78
CA VAL A 216 -40.27 -21.63 17.36
C VAL A 216 -41.40 -22.42 16.69
N MET A 217 -42.29 -23.05 17.48
CA MET A 217 -43.38 -23.88 16.96
C MET A 217 -44.68 -23.12 16.63
N ALA A 218 -44.73 -21.79 16.81
CA ALA A 218 -45.92 -20.99 16.53
C ALA A 218 -46.01 -20.43 15.09
N LEU A 219 -45.03 -20.68 14.21
CA LEU A 219 -44.95 -20.07 12.88
C LEU A 219 -45.08 -21.03 11.68
N LEU A 220 -45.62 -22.23 11.89
CA LEU A 220 -45.95 -23.17 10.80
C LEU A 220 -47.45 -23.22 10.44
N SER A 221 -48.28 -22.35 11.01
CA SER A 221 -49.69 -22.20 10.62
C SER A 221 -49.98 -20.78 10.13
N GLY A 222 -49.62 -20.49 8.89
CA GLY A 222 -49.84 -19.19 8.24
C GLY A 222 -49.70 -19.25 6.72
N VAL A 223 -50.34 -20.25 6.12
CA VAL A 223 -50.39 -20.55 4.69
C VAL A 223 -51.40 -19.59 3.99
N PHE A 224 -50.93 -18.93 2.91
CA PHE A 224 -51.66 -18.46 1.72
C PHE A 224 -52.70 -17.31 1.81
N ALA A 225 -52.39 -16.20 1.12
CA ALA A 225 -53.22 -15.43 0.16
C ALA A 225 -52.49 -14.07 -0.05
N ILE A 226 -52.18 -13.59 -1.25
CA ILE A 226 -53.09 -13.06 -2.27
C ILE A 226 -52.35 -13.05 -3.61
N GLY A 227 -53.00 -13.61 -4.64
CA GLY A 227 -52.62 -13.48 -6.04
C GLY A 227 -53.39 -12.38 -6.76
N VAL A 228 -52.69 -11.78 -7.72
CA VAL A 228 -53.05 -11.03 -8.94
C VAL A 228 -54.54 -10.84 -9.32
N ALA A 229 -54.90 -9.58 -9.62
CA ALA A 229 -55.90 -9.15 -10.64
C ALA A 229 -55.43 -7.76 -11.18
N SER A 230 -54.89 -7.60 -12.39
CA SER A 230 -55.45 -7.65 -13.76
C SER A 230 -56.19 -6.36 -14.21
N LEU A 231 -55.64 -5.77 -15.29
CA LEU A 231 -56.20 -4.89 -16.34
C LEU A 231 -57.72 -4.54 -16.30
N LEU A 232 -58.03 -3.23 -16.41
CA LEU A 232 -59.01 -2.57 -17.32
C LEU A 232 -59.58 -1.27 -16.71
N LEU A 233 -59.03 -0.12 -17.12
CA LEU A 233 -59.70 1.10 -17.57
C LEU A 233 -58.65 2.14 -18.01
#